data_AF-A0A1Z4KVE7-F1
#
_entry.id   AF-A0A1Z4KVE7-F1
#
_cell.length_a   1.000
_cell.length_b   1.000
_cell.length_c   1.000
_cell.angle_alpha   90.00
_cell.angle_beta   90.00
_cell.angle_gamma   90.00
#
_symmetry.space_group_name_H-M   'P 1'
#
loop_
_entity.id
_entity.type
_entity.pdbx_description
1 polymer ?
#
loop_
_entity_poly.entity_id
_entity_poly.type
_entity_poly.pdbx_seq_one_letter_code
_entity_poly.pdbx_strand_id
1 'polypeptide(L)'
;MELAQYMLTGLLYILIYGFSTLFIFQFLLEISIAFEKHCNCTTSIKYTVSKIENLTDKSNLLVSNKNKVSTNKHITVQQLRKRCSQAGIKWSYAIQVSKTGKKRHLNREEMLIALSQIKQSA
;
A
#
# COMPACT_ATOMS: atom_id res chain seq x y z
N MET A 1 -45.86 -42.50 -7.83
CA MET A 1 -45.58 -41.17 -8.40
C MET A 1 -44.94 -40.24 -7.37
N GLU A 2 -45.36 -40.30 -6.10
CA GLU A 2 -44.86 -39.42 -5.02
C GLU A 2 -43.39 -39.66 -4.64
N LEU A 3 -42.91 -40.90 -4.60
CA LEU A 3 -41.52 -41.21 -4.22
C LEU A 3 -40.50 -40.55 -5.17
N ALA A 4 -40.78 -40.55 -6.47
CA ALA A 4 -39.91 -39.94 -7.47
C ALA A 4 -39.87 -38.41 -7.33
N GLN A 5 -40.99 -37.79 -6.98
CA GLN A 5 -41.04 -36.35 -6.72
C GLN A 5 -40.26 -35.99 -5.45
N TYR A 6 -40.38 -36.77 -4.37
CA TYR A 6 -39.59 -36.57 -3.16
C TYR A 6 -38.09 -36.69 -3.41
N MET A 7 -37.66 -37.71 -4.18
CA MET A 7 -36.25 -37.88 -4.55
C MET A 7 -35.75 -36.72 -5.42
N LEU A 8 -36.55 -36.26 -6.38
CA LEU A 8 -36.22 -35.13 -7.23
C LEU A 8 -36.10 -33.83 -6.44
N THR A 9 -37.04 -33.56 -5.52
CA THR A 9 -36.99 -32.38 -4.64
C THR A 9 -35.80 -32.43 -3.69
N GLY A 10 -35.48 -33.61 -3.13
CA GLY A 10 -34.30 -33.79 -2.30
C GLY A 10 -33.00 -33.53 -3.07
N LEU A 11 -32.87 -34.09 -4.28
CA LEU A 11 -31.73 -33.84 -5.16
C LEU A 11 -31.62 -32.37 -5.54
N LEU A 12 -32.73 -31.73 -5.90
CA LEU A 12 -32.76 -30.32 -6.28
C LEU A 12 -32.38 -29.42 -5.08
N TYR A 13 -32.85 -29.74 -3.88
CA TYR A 13 -32.49 -29.04 -2.67
C TYR A 13 -30.98 -29.15 -2.41
N ILE A 14 -30.42 -30.36 -2.47
CA ILE A 14 -28.97 -30.56 -2.27
C ILE A 14 -28.16 -29.85 -3.35
N LEU A 15 -28.59 -29.88 -4.60
CA LEU A 15 -27.88 -29.21 -5.69
C LEU A 15 -27.90 -27.69 -5.55
N ILE A 16 -29.07 -27.10 -5.30
CA ILE A 16 -29.20 -25.65 -5.16
C ILE A 16 -28.47 -25.19 -3.90
N TYR A 17 -28.87 -25.70 -2.73
CA TYR A 17 -28.32 -25.23 -1.47
C TYR A 17 -26.87 -25.66 -1.27
N GLY A 18 -26.50 -26.89 -1.66
CA GLY A 18 -25.13 -27.37 -1.55
C GLY A 18 -24.19 -26.58 -2.45
N PHE A 19 -24.52 -26.41 -3.73
CA PHE A 19 -23.67 -25.64 -4.65
C PHE A 19 -23.63 -24.15 -4.29
N SER A 20 -24.77 -23.54 -3.92
CA SER A 20 -24.78 -22.16 -3.46
C SER A 20 -23.94 -21.96 -2.20
N THR A 21 -24.00 -22.89 -1.24
CA THR A 21 -23.20 -22.81 -0.02
C THR A 21 -21.70 -22.89 -0.33
N LEU A 22 -21.29 -23.86 -1.15
CA LEU A 22 -19.88 -23.99 -1.57
C LEU A 22 -19.40 -22.76 -2.35
N PHE A 23 -20.23 -22.23 -3.24
CA PHE A 23 -19.92 -21.03 -4.01
C PHE A 23 -19.74 -19.80 -3.11
N ILE A 24 -20.64 -19.60 -2.14
CA ILE A 24 -20.54 -18.51 -1.16
C ILE A 24 -19.27 -18.67 -0.32
N PHE A 25 -18.96 -19.89 0.14
CA PHE A 25 -17.71 -20.15 0.89
C PHE A 25 -16.47 -19.82 0.07
N GLN A 26 -16.40 -20.25 -1.19
CA GLN A 26 -15.28 -19.95 -2.07
C GLN A 26 -15.11 -18.44 -2.27
N PHE A 27 -16.21 -17.72 -2.49
CA PHE A 27 -16.20 -16.27 -2.63
C PHE A 27 -15.73 -15.55 -1.36
N LEU A 28 -16.24 -15.95 -0.20
CA LEU A 28 -15.82 -15.40 1.10
C LEU A 28 -14.33 -15.67 1.37
N LEU A 29 -13.84 -16.85 0.97
CA LEU A 29 -12.44 -17.23 1.14
C LEU A 29 -11.53 -16.39 0.25
N GLU A 30 -11.90 -16.15 -1.02
CA GLU A 30 -11.17 -15.24 -1.91
C GLU A 30 -11.15 -13.80 -1.38
N ILE A 31 -12.28 -13.28 -0.90
CA ILE A 31 -12.33 -11.95 -0.27
C ILE A 31 -11.42 -11.91 0.96
N SER A 32 -11.46 -12.94 1.79
CA SER A 32 -10.65 -13.01 3.02
C SER A 32 -9.15 -13.01 2.69
N ILE A 33 -8.73 -13.78 1.68
CA ILE A 33 -7.34 -13.79 1.19
C ILE A 33 -6.95 -12.43 0.61
N ALA A 34 -7.81 -11.82 -0.21
CA ALA A 34 -7.54 -10.51 -0.79
C ALA A 34 -7.43 -9.42 0.30
N PHE A 35 -8.30 -9.48 1.31
CA PHE A 35 -8.29 -8.60 2.46
C PHE A 35 -7.05 -8.82 3.33
N GLU A 36 -6.70 -10.07 3.64
CA GLU A 36 -5.48 -10.41 4.38
C GLU A 36 -4.24 -9.89 3.65
N LYS A 37 -4.15 -10.10 2.33
CA LYS A 37 -3.06 -9.57 1.50
C LYS A 37 -2.98 -8.05 1.57
N HIS A 38 -4.11 -7.36 1.52
CA HIS A 38 -4.18 -5.91 1.64
C HIS A 38 -3.80 -5.42 3.04
N CYS A 39 -4.27 -6.11 4.09
CA CYS A 39 -3.93 -5.84 5.47
C CYS A 39 -2.43 -6.08 5.73
N ASN A 40 -1.88 -7.24 5.39
CA ASN A 40 -0.46 -7.55 5.63
C ASN A 40 0.50 -6.60 4.89
N CYS A 41 0.10 -6.05 3.74
CA CYS A 41 0.85 -4.99 3.05
C CYS A 41 0.85 -3.66 3.84
N THR A 42 -0.20 -3.38 4.61
CA THR A 42 -0.32 -2.18 5.47
C THR A 42 0.19 -2.39 6.90
N THR A 43 0.17 -3.62 7.42
CA THR A 43 0.63 -3.96 8.78
C THR A 43 2.16 -4.05 8.90
N SER A 44 2.88 -4.41 7.82
CA SER A 44 4.35 -4.44 7.85
C SER A 44 4.99 -3.04 8.03
N ILE A 45 4.20 -1.97 7.82
CA ILE A 45 4.63 -0.58 8.02
C ILE A 45 4.37 -0.11 9.46
N LYS A 46 3.44 -0.71 10.21
CA LYS A 46 3.06 -0.25 11.57
C LYS A 46 3.83 -0.94 12.70
N TYR A 47 4.23 -2.20 12.57
CA TYR A 47 4.98 -2.90 13.63
C TYR A 47 6.46 -2.49 13.74
N THR A 48 7.01 -1.81 12.73
CA THR A 48 8.33 -1.16 12.86
C THR A 48 8.25 0.21 13.54
N VAL A 49 7.06 0.78 13.73
CA VAL A 49 6.90 2.12 14.32
C VAL A 49 6.53 2.07 15.81
N SER A 50 5.82 1.05 16.30
CA SER A 50 5.45 1.01 17.73
C SER A 50 6.50 0.38 18.66
N LYS A 51 7.53 -0.31 18.15
CA LYS A 51 8.57 -0.94 19.00
C LYS A 51 9.79 -0.03 19.26
N ILE A 52 9.81 1.20 18.76
CA ILE A 52 10.93 2.14 18.98
C ILE A 52 10.59 3.21 20.05
N GLU A 53 9.38 3.20 20.63
CA GLU A 53 8.96 4.31 21.50
C GLU A 53 9.15 4.11 23.01
N ASN A 54 9.67 2.97 23.49
CA ASN A 54 9.82 2.71 24.94
C ASN A 54 11.24 2.37 25.42
N LEU A 55 12.30 2.78 24.70
CA LEU A 55 13.69 2.48 25.14
C LEU A 55 14.72 3.57 24.84
N THR A 56 14.34 4.85 24.88
CA THR A 56 15.34 5.93 24.88
C THR A 56 14.90 7.06 25.79
N ASP A 57 14.81 6.75 27.08
CA ASP A 57 15.12 7.74 28.10
C ASP A 57 16.61 7.65 28.41
N LYS A 58 17.27 8.81 28.38
CA LYS A 58 18.67 9.05 28.80
C LYS A 58 19.78 8.63 27.81
N SER A 59 20.21 9.59 26.99
CA SER A 59 21.54 10.22 27.14
C SER A 59 21.85 11.13 25.95
N ASN A 60 21.96 12.43 26.22
CA ASN A 60 22.66 13.38 25.37
C ASN A 60 24.15 12.99 25.29
N LEU A 61 24.76 13.03 24.09
CA LEU A 61 26.13 13.54 23.89
C LEU A 61 26.54 13.55 22.40
N LEU A 62 26.87 14.77 21.93
CA LEU A 62 27.96 15.13 21.02
C LEU A 62 28.08 14.49 19.62
N VAL A 63 27.73 15.31 18.62
CA VAL A 63 28.56 15.74 17.46
C VAL A 63 29.65 14.77 16.97
N SER A 64 29.55 14.35 15.70
CA SER A 64 30.55 14.66 14.63
C SER A 64 30.35 13.79 13.39
N ASN A 65 30.08 14.49 12.29
CA ASN A 65 30.48 14.24 10.91
C ASN A 65 31.11 12.88 10.53
N LYS A 66 30.47 12.16 9.59
CA LYS A 66 31.08 11.70 8.33
C LYS A 66 30.08 10.90 7.50
N ASN A 67 29.92 11.37 6.26
CA ASN A 67 29.42 10.66 5.08
C ASN A 67 29.37 9.14 5.23
N LYS A 68 28.18 8.60 5.50
CA LYS A 68 27.83 7.24 5.08
C LYS A 68 26.65 7.33 4.13
N VAL A 69 27.01 7.28 2.86
CA VAL A 69 26.20 6.73 1.77
C VAL A 69 25.76 5.34 2.23
N SER A 70 24.66 5.32 2.94
CA SER A 70 23.83 4.17 3.16
C SER A 70 22.44 4.73 3.02
N THR A 71 21.65 4.17 2.12
CA THR A 71 20.28 3.79 2.42
C THR A 71 19.60 3.35 1.14
N ASN A 72 19.75 2.05 0.87
CA ASN A 72 18.70 1.25 0.23
C ASN A 72 17.49 1.17 1.19
N LYS A 73 16.99 2.32 1.68
CA LYS A 73 15.77 2.44 2.46
C LYS A 73 14.69 2.83 1.48
N HIS A 74 13.61 2.06 1.51
CA HIS A 74 12.40 2.34 0.77
C HIS A 74 11.87 3.74 1.16
N ILE A 75 12.28 4.78 0.43
CA ILE A 75 11.87 6.17 0.71
C ILE A 75 10.36 6.26 0.44
N THR A 76 9.60 6.66 1.45
CA THR A 76 8.15 6.83 1.33
C THR A 76 7.82 8.06 0.49
N VAL A 77 6.64 8.06 -0.15
CA VAL A 77 6.19 9.20 -0.98
C VAL A 77 6.13 10.50 -0.16
N GLN A 78 5.80 10.44 1.13
CA GLN A 78 5.78 11.61 2.01
C GLN A 78 7.19 12.18 2.24
N GLN A 79 8.20 11.31 2.39
CA GLN A 79 9.60 11.74 2.48
C GLN A 79 10.10 12.35 1.17
N LEU A 80 9.71 11.79 0.02
CA LEU A 80 10.01 12.37 -1.29
C LEU A 80 9.41 13.77 -1.44
N ARG A 81 8.13 13.95 -1.09
CA ARG A 81 7.49 15.28 -1.10
C ARG A 81 8.23 16.29 -0.21
N LYS A 82 8.65 15.88 0.98
CA LYS A 82 9.44 16.74 1.88
C LYS A 82 10.77 17.13 1.24
N ARG A 83 11.49 16.17 0.65
CA ARG A 83 12.76 16.44 -0.06
C ARG A 83 12.57 17.34 -1.27
N CYS A 84 11.54 17.10 -2.09
CA CYS A 84 11.19 17.98 -3.21
C CYS A 84 10.91 19.40 -2.74
N SER A 85 10.15 19.57 -1.64
CA SER A 85 9.85 20.88 -1.06
C SER A 85 11.12 21.58 -0.57
N GLN A 86 12.03 20.85 0.09
CA GLN A 86 13.32 21.37 0.56
C GLN A 86 14.24 21.79 -0.60
N ALA A 87 14.17 21.06 -1.72
CA ALA A 87 14.93 21.34 -2.92
C ALA A 87 14.26 22.39 -3.84
N GLY A 88 13.15 23.02 -3.41
CA GLY A 88 12.42 24.01 -4.22
C GLY A 88 11.64 23.43 -5.40
N ILE A 89 11.52 22.10 -5.50
CA ILE A 89 10.76 21.44 -6.57
C ILE A 89 9.27 21.53 -6.25
N LYS A 90 8.51 22.24 -7.11
CA LYS A 90 7.04 22.29 -7.05
C LYS A 90 6.45 20.94 -7.46
N TRP A 91 6.18 20.09 -6.48
CA TRP A 91 5.68 18.73 -6.71
C TRP A 91 4.14 18.64 -6.70
N SER A 92 3.46 19.55 -6.01
CA SER A 92 2.00 19.63 -5.94
C SER A 92 1.44 20.37 -7.15
N TYR A 93 0.42 19.79 -7.80
CA TYR A 93 -0.23 20.35 -8.99
C TYR A 93 0.76 20.75 -10.10
N ALA A 94 1.86 20.02 -10.22
CA ALA A 94 2.98 20.33 -11.09
C ALA A 94 2.67 20.09 -12.56
N ILE A 95 1.83 19.10 -12.86
CA ILE A 95 1.53 18.67 -14.23
C ILE A 95 0.06 18.96 -14.52
N GLN A 96 -0.19 19.65 -15.63
CA GLN A 96 -1.53 19.81 -16.18
C GLN A 96 -1.77 18.75 -17.26
N VAL A 97 -2.79 17.91 -17.08
CA VAL A 97 -3.13 16.88 -18.05
C VAL A 97 -3.81 17.53 -19.25
N SER A 98 -3.14 17.52 -20.40
CA SER A 98 -3.62 18.17 -21.64
C SER A 98 -5.04 17.76 -22.04
N LYS A 99 -5.41 16.49 -21.84
CA LYS A 99 -6.72 15.95 -22.23
C LYS A 99 -7.88 16.40 -21.33
N THR A 100 -7.63 16.75 -20.07
CA THR A 100 -8.71 17.03 -19.08
C THR A 100 -8.57 18.38 -18.40
N GLY A 101 -7.47 19.10 -18.62
CA GLY A 101 -7.14 20.36 -17.95
C GLY A 101 -6.85 20.23 -16.45
N LYS A 102 -7.01 19.02 -15.86
CA LYS A 102 -6.83 18.78 -14.43
C LYS A 102 -5.35 18.80 -14.07
N LYS A 103 -5.04 19.45 -12.95
CA LYS A 103 -3.69 19.49 -12.38
C LYS A 103 -3.48 18.27 -11.48
N ARG A 104 -2.37 17.56 -11.66
CA ARG A 104 -1.96 16.42 -10.84
C ARG A 104 -0.62 16.65 -10.17
N HIS A 105 -0.37 15.88 -9.11
CA HIS A 105 0.93 15.87 -8.42
C HIS A 105 1.95 15.07 -9.24
N LEU A 106 3.24 15.32 -8.99
CA LEU A 106 4.30 14.46 -9.49
C LEU A 106 4.14 13.06 -8.91
N ASN A 107 4.37 12.05 -9.75
CA ASN A 107 4.43 10.67 -9.33
C ASN A 107 5.79 10.37 -8.65
N ARG A 108 5.91 9.21 -8.00
CA ARG A 108 7.12 8.81 -7.27
C ARG A 108 8.38 8.88 -8.14
N GLU A 109 8.30 8.36 -9.36
CA GLU A 109 9.42 8.34 -10.32
C GLU A 109 9.80 9.75 -10.78
N GLU A 110 8.81 10.57 -11.14
CA GLU A 110 9.01 11.97 -11.54
C GLU A 110 9.67 12.79 -10.41
N MET A 111 9.27 12.56 -9.15
CA MET A 111 9.91 13.17 -7.98
C MET A 111 11.37 12.72 -7.81
N LEU A 112 11.67 11.44 -8.02
CA LEU A 112 13.03 10.91 -7.92
C LEU A 112 13.95 11.49 -9.00
N ILE A 113 13.45 11.58 -10.24
CA ILE A 113 14.18 12.16 -11.37
C ILE A 113 14.48 13.65 -11.10
N ALA A 114 13.49 14.41 -10.65
CA ALA A 114 13.68 15.84 -10.34
C ALA A 114 14.72 16.04 -9.22
N LEU A 115 14.71 15.19 -8.20
CA LEU A 115 15.70 15.22 -7.12
C LEU A 115 17.11 14.81 -7.60
N SER A 116 17.22 13.85 -8.51
CA SER A 116 18.53 13.45 -9.06
C SER A 116 19.13 14.52 -9.95
N GLN A 117 18.31 15.24 -10.72
CA GLN A 117 18.77 16.33 -11.59
C GLN A 117 19.39 17.49 -10.77
N ILE A 118 18.76 17.89 -9.66
CA ILE A 118 19.33 18.92 -8.77
C ILE A 118 20.66 18.47 -8.18
N LYS A 119 20.78 17.19 -7.79
CA LYS A 119 22.02 16.65 -7.21
C LYS A 119 23.17 16.59 -8.22
N GLN A 120 22.89 16.55 -9.53
CA GLN A 120 23.90 16.57 -10.59
C GLN A 120 24.32 17.99 -11.01
N SER A 121 23.56 19.02 -10.61
CA SER A 121 23.79 20.41 -11.00
C SER A 121 24.53 21.24 -9.94
N ALA A 122 24.99 20.61 -8.86
CA ALA A 122 25.75 21.21 -7.75
C ALA A 122 27.10 20.52 -7.61
#